data_AF-A0A917J1M5-F1
#
_entry.id   AF-A0A917J1M5-F1
#
_cell.length_a   1.000
_cell.length_b   1.000
_cell.length_c   1.000
_cell.angle_alpha   90.00
_cell.angle_beta   90.00
_cell.angle_gamma   90.00
#
_symmetry.space_group_name_H-M   'P 1'
#
loop_
_entity.id
_entity.type
_entity.pdbx_description
1 polymer ?
#
loop_
_entity_poly.entity_id
_entity_poly.type
_entity_poly.pdbx_seq_one_letter_code
_entity_poly.pdbx_strand_id
1 'polypeptide(L)'
;MFSQNRDLLVLTRKDESDPEALEQEVELLNELLFHVENMDTFCAVNEVIDVNRHKIIVKPAAILKVLQARRDIKPFVFINNKN
;
A
#
# COMPACT_ATOMS: atom_id res chain seq x y z
N MET A 1 -14.34 -14.07 -0.90
CA MET A 1 -13.92 -12.77 -1.46
C MET A 1 -13.77 -11.80 -0.31
N PHE A 2 -12.54 -11.48 0.11
CA PHE A 2 -12.34 -10.45 1.12
C PHE A 2 -12.57 -9.11 0.42
N SER A 3 -13.75 -8.52 0.63
CA SER A 3 -14.01 -7.17 0.17
C SER A 3 -13.09 -6.25 0.98
N GLN A 4 -12.00 -5.84 0.35
CA GLN A 4 -11.19 -4.69 0.76
C GLN A 4 -12.02 -3.43 0.50
N ASN A 5 -13.21 -3.32 1.10
CA ASN A 5 -13.92 -2.06 1.26
C ASN A 5 -13.01 -1.19 2.12
N ARG A 6 -12.03 -0.59 1.45
CA ARG A 6 -10.95 0.14 2.09
C ARG A 6 -11.58 1.28 2.84
N ASP A 7 -11.00 1.54 4.00
CA ASP A 7 -11.14 2.75 4.81
C ASP A 7 -10.74 4.05 4.06
N LEU A 8 -10.68 4.03 2.73
CA LEU A 8 -10.61 5.20 1.85
C LEU A 8 -11.79 6.16 2.10
N LEU A 9 -12.92 5.62 2.55
CA LEU A 9 -14.16 6.35 2.86
C LEU A 9 -14.04 7.29 4.08
N VAL A 10 -13.01 7.14 4.92
CA VAL A 10 -12.87 7.93 6.17
C VAL A 10 -12.37 9.36 5.90
N LEU A 11 -11.84 9.65 4.71
CA LEU A 11 -11.26 10.95 4.36
C LEU A 11 -12.15 11.83 3.48
N THR A 12 -13.24 11.30 2.93
CA THR A 12 -14.20 12.12 2.18
C THR A 12 -14.91 13.03 3.18
N ARG A 13 -14.70 14.33 3.03
CA ARG A 13 -15.28 15.36 3.89
C ARG A 13 -16.76 15.07 4.12
N LYS A 14 -17.19 15.18 5.37
CA LYS A 14 -18.59 15.11 5.81
C LYS A 14 -19.43 16.30 5.30
N ASP A 15 -19.17 16.77 4.09
CA ASP A 15 -19.84 17.90 3.49
C ASP A 15 -20.72 17.34 2.37
N GLU A 16 -22.01 17.15 2.72
CA GLU A 16 -23.18 17.02 1.85
C GLU A 16 -22.94 16.39 0.45
N SER A 17 -22.29 15.23 0.40
CA SER A 17 -22.11 14.50 -0.85
C SER A 17 -23.24 13.50 -1.03
N ASP A 18 -23.88 13.54 -2.20
CA ASP A 18 -24.87 12.56 -2.64
C ASP A 18 -24.29 11.14 -2.45
N PRO A 19 -24.93 10.27 -1.65
CA PRO A 19 -24.41 8.93 -1.36
C PRO A 19 -24.18 8.09 -2.64
N GLU A 20 -24.95 8.31 -3.70
CA GLU A 20 -24.77 7.62 -4.98
C GLU A 20 -23.49 8.08 -5.70
N ALA A 21 -23.24 9.39 -5.72
CA ALA A 21 -22.01 9.96 -6.28
C ALA A 21 -20.76 9.49 -5.50
N LEU A 22 -20.88 9.37 -4.17
CA LEU A 22 -19.80 8.84 -3.34
C LEU A 22 -19.50 7.37 -3.66
N GLU A 23 -20.54 6.53 -3.81
CA GLU A 23 -20.37 5.13 -4.16
C GLU A 23 -19.69 4.98 -5.54
N GLN A 24 -20.08 5.82 -6.50
CA GLN A 24 -19.45 5.87 -7.81
C GLN A 24 -17.96 6.28 -7.75
N GLU A 25 -17.62 7.29 -6.94
CA GLU A 25 -16.21 7.68 -6.74
C GLU A 25 -15.38 6.55 -6.14
N VAL A 26 -15.95 5.80 -5.19
CA VAL A 26 -15.29 4.64 -4.56
C VAL A 26 -15.07 3.52 -5.57
N GLU A 27 -16.05 3.23 -6.42
CA GLU A 27 -15.91 2.23 -7.48
C GLU A 27 -14.81 2.61 -8.47
N LEU A 28 -14.81 3.85 -8.98
CA LEU A 28 -13.78 4.35 -9.91
C LEU A 28 -12.38 4.27 -9.30
N LEU A 29 -12.26 4.62 -8.03
CA LEU A 29 -10.99 4.57 -7.32
C LEU A 29 -10.53 3.12 -7.08
N ASN A 30 -11.47 2.21 -6.78
CA ASN A 30 -11.17 0.80 -6.65
C ASN A 30 -10.72 0.19 -7.99
N GLU A 31 -11.38 0.52 -9.11
CA GLU A 31 -10.95 0.08 -10.45
C GLU A 31 -9.54 0.59 -10.78
N LEU A 32 -9.26 1.87 -10.53
CA LEU A 32 -7.95 2.46 -10.76
C LEU A 32 -6.87 1.76 -9.93
N LEU A 33 -7.13 1.56 -8.63
CA LEU A 33 -6.19 0.96 -7.69
C LEU A 33 -5.99 -0.54 -7.96
N PHE A 34 -7.02 -1.25 -8.41
CA PHE A 34 -6.97 -2.68 -8.70
C PHE A 34 -5.81 -3.06 -9.64
N HIS A 35 -5.52 -2.21 -10.63
CA HIS A 35 -4.45 -2.47 -11.60
C HIS A 35 -3.04 -2.23 -11.04
N VAL A 36 -2.89 -1.37 -10.02
CA VAL A 36 -1.58 -0.96 -9.49
C VAL A 36 -1.23 -1.61 -8.16
N GLU A 37 -2.21 -2.14 -7.44
CA GLU A 37 -2.03 -2.73 -6.11
C GLU A 37 -1.68 -4.22 -6.14
N ASN A 38 -0.61 -4.49 -6.85
CA ASN A 38 0.00 -5.81 -6.84
C ASN A 38 1.39 -5.74 -6.19
N MET A 39 1.84 -6.88 -5.68
CA MET A 39 3.13 -6.98 -5.00
C MET A 39 4.31 -6.68 -5.92
N ASP A 40 4.18 -6.89 -7.22
CA ASP A 40 5.25 -6.62 -8.18
C ASP A 40 5.48 -5.12 -8.33
N THR A 41 4.41 -4.34 -8.57
CA THR A 41 4.43 -2.88 -8.57
C THR A 41 4.95 -2.35 -7.24
N PHE A 42 4.42 -2.86 -6.12
CA PHE A 42 4.84 -2.44 -4.79
C PHE A 42 6.35 -2.62 -4.60
N CYS A 43 6.90 -3.80 -4.92
CA CYS A 43 8.31 -4.09 -4.74
C CYS A 43 9.20 -3.38 -5.76
N ALA A 44 8.66 -2.96 -6.91
CA ALA A 44 9.38 -2.20 -7.92
C ALA A 44 9.56 -0.73 -7.54
N VAL A 45 8.53 -0.10 -6.95
CA VAL A 45 8.53 1.35 -6.64
C VAL A 45 9.03 1.67 -5.23
N ASN A 46 9.05 0.71 -4.31
CA ASN A 46 9.54 0.92 -2.95
C ASN A 46 10.96 0.40 -2.75
N GLU A 47 11.59 0.85 -1.67
CA GLU A 47 12.80 0.28 -1.09
C GLU A 47 12.58 0.01 0.40
N VAL A 48 13.41 -0.86 0.98
CA VAL A 48 13.41 -1.12 2.43
C VAL A 48 14.69 -0.59 3.04
N ILE A 49 14.54 0.28 4.04
CA ILE A 49 15.65 0.82 4.83
C ILE A 49 15.72 0.00 6.12
N ASP A 50 16.73 -0.86 6.23
CA ASP A 50 17.02 -1.64 7.42
C ASP A 50 18.16 -0.95 8.19
N VAL A 51 17.78 -0.15 9.20
CA VAL A 51 18.73 0.61 10.02
C VAL A 51 19.58 -0.31 10.88
N ASN A 52 19.02 -1.42 11.38
CA ASN A 52 19.78 -2.39 12.19
C ASN A 52 20.98 -2.94 11.42
N ARG A 53 20.82 -3.12 10.11
CA ARG A 53 21.86 -3.67 9.23
C ARG A 53 22.62 -2.61 8.45
N HIS A 54 22.26 -1.32 8.60
CA HIS A 54 22.80 -0.20 7.81
C HIS A 54 22.70 -0.47 6.31
N LYS A 55 21.55 -0.96 5.84
CA LYS A 55 21.34 -1.39 4.45
C LYS A 55 20.06 -0.85 3.86
N ILE A 56 20.14 -0.53 2.57
CA ILE A 56 19.00 -0.25 1.71
C ILE A 56 18.79 -1.45 0.78
N ILE A 57 17.58 -2.01 0.80
CA ILE A 57 17.19 -3.17 -0.01
C ILE A 57 16.29 -2.66 -1.12
N VAL A 58 16.81 -2.72 -2.36
CA VAL A 58 16.11 -2.25 -3.57
C VAL A 58 15.66 -3.39 -4.49
N LYS A 59 16.12 -4.62 -4.24
CA LYS A 59 15.80 -5.78 -5.10
C LYS A 59 14.37 -6.25 -4.81
N PRO A 60 13.47 -6.33 -5.80
CA PRO A 60 12.07 -6.66 -5.58
C PRO A 60 11.85 -7.99 -4.82
N ALA A 61 12.56 -9.05 -5.21
CA ALA A 61 12.47 -10.34 -4.54
C ALA A 61 12.95 -10.30 -3.07
N ALA A 62 13.89 -9.42 -2.73
CA ALA A 62 14.35 -9.26 -1.36
C ALA A 62 13.36 -8.43 -0.53
N ILE A 63 12.75 -7.39 -1.13
CA ILE A 63 11.68 -6.61 -0.51
C ILE A 63 10.49 -7.51 -0.20
N LEU A 64 10.07 -8.34 -1.15
CA LEU A 64 8.99 -9.31 -0.96
C LEU A 64 9.26 -10.24 0.22
N LYS A 65 10.49 -10.76 0.37
CA LYS A 65 10.87 -11.61 1.50
C LYS A 65 10.77 -10.88 2.84
N VAL A 66 11.18 -9.60 2.91
CA VAL A 66 11.02 -8.79 4.12
C VAL A 66 9.54 -8.63 4.47
N LEU A 67 8.68 -8.40 3.48
CA LEU A 67 7.24 -8.24 3.69
C LEU A 67 6.54 -9.55 4.05
N GLN A 68 7.02 -10.70 3.56
CA GLN A 68 6.49 -12.00 3.96
C GLN A 68 6.86 -12.33 5.41
N ALA A 69 8.00 -11.83 5.91
CA ALA A 69 8.40 -11.95 7.30
C ALA A 69 7.67 -10.96 8.25
N ARG A 70 6.52 -10.41 7.85
CA ARG A 70 5.73 -9.36 8.55
C ARG A 70 5.52 -9.58 10.05
N ARG A 71 5.43 -10.83 10.50
CA ARG A 71 5.25 -11.15 11.94
C ARG A 71 6.51 -10.94 12.78
N ASP A 72 7.68 -10.92 12.14
CA ASP A 72 8.99 -10.89 12.78
C ASP A 72 9.85 -9.70 12.30
N ILE A 73 9.22 -8.65 11.77
CA ILE A 73 9.93 -7.44 11.35
C ILE A 73 10.54 -6.79 12.60
N LYS A 74 11.87 -6.69 12.60
CA LYS A 74 12.59 -6.00 13.67
C LYS A 74 12.25 -4.51 13.67
N PRO A 75 12.28 -3.83 14.84
CA PRO A 75 12.21 -2.38 14.89
C PRO A 75 13.22 -1.72 13.94
N PHE A 76 12.95 -0.51 13.48
CA PHE A 76 13.82 0.27 12.57
C PHE A 76 14.05 -0.35 11.18
N VAL A 77 13.04 -1.08 10.68
CA VAL A 77 12.93 -1.48 9.28
C VAL A 77 11.78 -0.68 8.67
N PHE A 78 12.10 0.18 7.70
CA PHE A 78 11.15 1.11 7.09
C PHE A 78 10.94 0.79 5.61
N ILE A 79 9.74 1.06 5.12
CA ILE A 79 9.43 1.04 3.69
C ILE A 79 9.44 2.50 3.23
N ASN A 80 10.23 2.79 2.20
CA ASN A 80 10.30 4.10 1.58
C ASN A 80 9.82 4.00 0.13
N ASN A 81 8.92 4.88 -0.27
CA ASN A 81 8.52 4.99 -1.67
C ASN A 81 9.56 5.83 -2.40
N LYS A 82 9.94 5.44 -3.62
CA LYS A 82 10.96 6.15 -4.41
C LYS A 82 10.40 7.32 -5.25
N ASN A 83 9.09 7.54 -5.23
CA ASN A 83 8.42 8.66 -5.92
C ASN A 83 8.54 9.99 -5.16
#